data_AF-A0A7S3BEL2-F1
#
_entry.id   AF-A0A7S3BEL2-F1
#
_cell.length_a   1.000
_cell.length_b   1.000
_cell.length_c   1.000
_cell.angle_alpha   90.00
_cell.angle_beta   90.00
_cell.angle_gamma   90.00
#
_symmetry.space_group_name_H-M   'P 1'
#
loop_
_entity.id
_entity.type
_entity.pdbx_description
1 polymer ?
#
loop_
_entity_poly.entity_id
_entity_poly.type
_entity_poly.pdbx_seq_one_letter_code
_entity_poly.pdbx_strand_id
1 'polypeptide(L)'
;LVGGHVVTSPPAVLDVPTVDAAADAQPGAAPNGDGVLVGRVLRVELLSTWGDKYYVGLTEVELLDAEGNVISVPKENVRCVPADLNIIPGYNGDDRTADKLLDGTRVTEDDHHMWLAPWQYSG
;
A
#
# COMPACT_ATOMS: atom_id res chain seq x y z
N LEU A 1 39.69 6.70 6.45
CA LEU A 1 39.49 5.72 5.37
C LEU A 1 39.04 4.39 5.98
N VAL A 2 37.73 4.23 6.18
CA VAL A 2 37.05 2.91 6.17
C VAL A 2 35.72 3.19 5.48
N GLY A 3 35.56 2.63 4.28
CA GLY A 3 34.46 2.91 3.37
C GLY A 3 33.16 2.29 3.86
N GLY A 4 32.13 3.11 4.01
CA GLY A 4 30.75 2.64 4.07
C GLY A 4 30.34 2.19 2.67
N HIS A 5 30.02 0.91 2.53
CA HIS A 5 29.40 0.39 1.32
C HIS A 5 27.97 0.92 1.28
N VAL A 6 27.75 2.05 0.59
CA VAL A 6 26.41 2.55 0.34
C VAL A 6 25.78 1.61 -0.68
N VAL A 7 24.96 0.68 -0.18
CA VAL A 7 24.05 -0.08 -1.03
C VAL A 7 22.89 0.85 -1.35
N THR A 8 23.05 1.70 -2.37
CA THR A 8 21.88 2.31 -3.00
C THR A 8 21.29 1.25 -3.91
N SER A 9 20.30 0.51 -3.43
CA SER A 9 19.38 -0.17 -4.33
C SER A 9 18.80 0.88 -5.28
N PRO A 10 18.71 0.63 -6.59
CA PRO A 10 18.08 1.58 -7.51
C PRO A 10 16.67 1.91 -7.00
N PRO A 11 16.13 3.11 -7.29
CA PRO A 11 14.71 3.35 -7.06
C PRO A 11 13.97 2.22 -7.77
N ALA A 12 13.11 1.51 -7.04
CA ALA A 12 12.22 0.56 -7.67
C ALA A 12 11.38 1.36 -8.67
N VAL A 13 11.75 1.29 -9.95
CA VAL A 13 10.84 1.64 -11.03
C VAL A 13 9.68 0.69 -10.81
N LEU A 14 8.51 1.25 -10.51
CA LEU A 14 7.28 0.50 -10.58
C LEU A 14 7.08 0.19 -12.07
N ASP A 15 7.76 -0.85 -12.55
CA ASP A 15 7.42 -1.48 -13.82
C ASP A 15 5.98 -1.91 -13.62
N VAL A 16 5.07 -1.14 -14.22
CA VAL A 16 3.66 -1.47 -14.21
C VAL A 16 3.58 -2.89 -14.75
N PRO A 17 3.13 -3.87 -13.95
CA PRO A 17 3.03 -5.22 -14.45
C PRO A 17 2.16 -5.16 -15.68
N THR A 18 2.74 -5.55 -16.83
CA THR A 18 1.93 -5.98 -17.96
C THR A 18 1.06 -7.07 -17.38
N VAL A 19 -0.25 -6.83 -17.36
CA VAL A 19 -1.22 -7.66 -16.65
C VAL A 19 -1.23 -9.06 -17.24
N ASP A 20 -0.36 -9.94 -16.74
CA ASP A 20 -0.61 -11.37 -16.75
C ASP A 20 -1.61 -11.63 -15.63
N ALA A 21 -2.86 -11.36 -15.98
CA ALA A 21 -4.02 -11.50 -15.13
C ALA A 21 -4.19 -12.96 -14.68
N ALA A 22 -3.87 -13.26 -13.42
CA ALA A 22 -4.48 -14.38 -12.71
C ALA A 22 -4.14 -14.36 -11.22
N ALA A 23 -5.06 -13.86 -10.39
CA ALA A 23 -5.55 -14.57 -9.22
C ALA A 23 -6.75 -13.79 -8.63
N ASP A 24 -7.92 -14.43 -8.61
CA ASP A 24 -9.18 -14.03 -7.97
C ASP A 24 -10.05 -12.89 -8.56
N ALA A 25 -9.76 -12.38 -9.75
CA ALA A 25 -10.76 -11.67 -10.54
C ALA A 25 -11.65 -12.69 -11.28
N GLN A 26 -12.98 -12.60 -11.12
CA GLN A 26 -13.92 -13.40 -11.91
C GLN A 26 -13.65 -13.17 -13.42
N PRO A 27 -13.37 -14.20 -14.23
CA PRO A 27 -12.95 -14.05 -15.61
C PRO A 27 -14.15 -13.60 -16.46
N GLY A 28 -14.18 -12.34 -16.90
CA GLY A 28 -15.23 -11.93 -17.83
C GLY A 28 -15.40 -10.44 -18.13
N ALA A 29 -14.90 -9.52 -17.30
CA ALA A 29 -14.90 -8.11 -17.70
C ALA A 29 -13.53 -7.78 -18.29
N ALA A 30 -13.40 -7.91 -19.62
CA ALA A 30 -12.37 -7.15 -20.33
C ALA A 30 -12.47 -5.69 -19.86
N PRO A 31 -11.35 -4.95 -19.73
CA PRO A 31 -11.45 -3.50 -19.59
C PRO A 31 -12.39 -3.03 -20.71
N ASN A 32 -13.42 -2.26 -20.35
CA ASN A 32 -14.19 -1.54 -21.34
C ASN A 32 -13.15 -0.86 -22.25
N GLY A 33 -13.30 -0.91 -23.57
CA GLY A 33 -12.24 -0.70 -24.59
C GLY A 33 -11.36 0.57 -24.49
N ASP A 34 -11.54 1.36 -23.45
CA ASP A 34 -10.80 2.54 -23.00
C ASP A 34 -9.72 2.22 -21.93
N GLY A 35 -9.53 0.97 -21.52
CA GLY A 35 -8.47 0.56 -20.59
C GLY A 35 -8.80 0.73 -19.10
N VAL A 36 -10.04 1.08 -18.77
CA VAL A 36 -10.51 1.31 -17.39
C VAL A 36 -10.92 -0.01 -16.74
N LEU A 37 -10.32 -0.31 -15.58
CA LEU A 37 -10.71 -1.45 -14.75
C LEU A 37 -11.95 -1.10 -13.92
N VAL A 38 -12.92 -2.00 -13.89
CA VAL A 38 -14.13 -1.85 -13.08
C VAL A 38 -14.18 -2.99 -12.06
N GLY A 39 -14.40 -2.66 -10.80
CA GLY A 39 -14.43 -3.64 -9.71
C GLY A 39 -15.04 -3.08 -8.44
N ARG A 40 -15.29 -3.97 -7.47
CA ARG A 40 -15.81 -3.60 -6.15
C ARG A 40 -14.73 -3.59 -5.07
N VAL A 41 -13.68 -4.39 -5.24
CA VAL A 41 -12.60 -4.58 -4.28
C VAL A 41 -11.28 -4.52 -5.04
N LEU A 42 -10.37 -3.67 -4.59
CA LEU A 42 -8.98 -3.66 -5.00
C LEU A 42 -8.16 -4.32 -3.88
N ARG A 43 -7.33 -5.29 -4.24
CA ARG A 43 -6.36 -5.92 -3.33
C ARG A 43 -4.97 -5.55 -3.80
N VAL A 44 -4.17 -4.99 -2.89
CA VAL A 44 -2.76 -4.70 -3.11
C VAL A 44 -1.96 -5.61 -2.19
N GLU A 45 -1.04 -6.38 -2.76
CA GLU A 45 -0.14 -7.26 -2.00
C GLU A 45 1.27 -6.68 -2.03
N LEU A 46 1.78 -6.34 -0.85
CA LEU A 46 3.17 -5.90 -0.70
C LEU A 46 4.05 -7.14 -0.62
N LEU A 47 4.97 -7.29 -1.58
CA LEU A 47 5.79 -8.51 -1.73
C LEU A 47 7.18 -8.39 -1.10
N SER A 48 7.62 -7.17 -0.80
CA SER A 48 8.90 -6.91 -0.14
C SER A 48 8.90 -5.53 0.54
N THR A 49 9.90 -5.31 1.39
CA THR A 49 10.17 -4.03 2.06
C THR A 49 11.46 -3.40 1.55
N TRP A 50 11.66 -2.11 1.84
CA TRP A 50 12.85 -1.35 1.49
C TRP A 50 13.98 -1.54 2.51
N GLY A 51 14.25 -2.80 2.88
CA GLY A 51 15.33 -3.18 3.78
C GLY A 51 14.97 -3.18 5.28
N ASP A 52 13.78 -2.72 5.66
CA ASP A 52 13.28 -2.96 7.02
C ASP A 52 12.79 -4.40 7.16
N LYS A 53 13.41 -5.15 8.07
CA LYS A 53 13.13 -6.57 8.30
C LYS A 53 11.83 -6.84 9.06
N TYR A 54 11.28 -5.83 9.75
CA TYR A 54 10.18 -6.00 10.70
C TYR A 54 8.91 -5.28 10.28
N TYR A 55 9.02 -4.18 9.54
CA TYR A 55 7.89 -3.31 9.25
C TYR A 55 7.80 -2.96 7.76
N VAL A 56 6.57 -2.67 7.36
CA VAL A 56 6.23 -2.10 6.06
C VAL A 56 5.29 -0.92 6.30
N GLY A 57 5.48 0.16 5.56
CA GLY A 57 4.64 1.34 5.69
C GLY A 57 4.47 2.05 4.36
N LEU A 58 3.39 2.83 4.27
CA LEU A 58 3.04 3.67 3.13
C LEU A 58 2.51 5.00 3.65
N THR A 59 2.74 6.06 2.89
CA THR A 59 2.12 7.37 3.16
C THR A 59 0.68 7.40 2.66
N GLU A 60 0.43 6.97 1.42
CA GLU A 60 -0.88 7.14 0.77
C GLU A 60 -1.12 6.05 -0.29
N VAL A 61 -2.39 5.79 -0.58
CA VAL A 61 -2.91 5.13 -1.77
C VAL A 61 -3.99 6.03 -2.39
N GLU A 62 -3.86 6.38 -3.65
CA GLU A 62 -4.86 7.19 -4.37
C GLU A 62 -5.52 6.35 -5.49
N LEU A 63 -6.84 6.40 -5.59
CA LEU A 63 -7.60 5.78 -6.66
C LEU A 63 -8.10 6.86 -7.60
N LEU A 64 -7.78 6.73 -8.89
CA LEU A 64 -8.14 7.71 -9.91
C LEU A 64 -9.16 7.11 -10.89
N ASP A 65 -10.14 7.90 -11.31
CA ASP A 65 -11.04 7.56 -12.41
C ASP A 65 -10.36 7.75 -13.78
N ALA A 66 -11.10 7.50 -14.86
CA ALA A 66 -10.58 7.58 -16.23
C ALA A 66 -10.16 9.01 -16.61
N GLU A 67 -10.73 10.01 -15.95
CA GLU A 67 -10.47 11.43 -16.14
C GLU A 67 -9.37 11.95 -15.21
N GLY A 68 -8.82 11.10 -14.33
CA GLY A 68 -7.77 11.45 -13.38
C GLY A 68 -8.29 12.12 -12.09
N ASN A 69 -9.59 12.07 -11.81
CA ASN A 69 -10.14 12.56 -10.56
C ASN A 69 -10.02 11.49 -9.46
N VAL A 70 -9.84 11.94 -8.22
CA VAL A 70 -9.78 11.05 -7.06
C VAL A 70 -11.14 10.45 -6.76
N ILE A 71 -11.18 9.12 -6.69
CA ILE A 71 -12.33 8.35 -6.24
C ILE A 71 -12.36 8.38 -4.72
N SER A 72 -13.39 9.00 -4.14
CA SER A 72 -13.56 9.02 -2.68
C SER A 72 -13.96 7.64 -2.17
N VAL A 73 -13.11 7.04 -1.35
CA VAL A 73 -13.38 5.78 -0.66
C VAL A 73 -13.54 6.04 0.83
N PRO A 74 -14.66 5.63 1.44
CA PRO A 74 -14.85 5.74 2.89
C PRO A 74 -13.79 4.96 3.67
N LYS A 75 -13.30 5.55 4.76
CA LYS A 75 -12.22 4.98 5.58
C LYS A 75 -12.56 3.57 6.11
N GLU A 76 -13.83 3.32 6.41
CA GLU A 76 -14.34 2.02 6.87
C GLU A 76 -14.20 0.89 5.82
N ASN A 77 -13.98 1.24 4.55
CA ASN A 77 -13.77 0.29 3.47
C ASN A 77 -12.30 -0.07 3.26
N VAL A 78 -11.38 0.57 4.00
CA VAL A 78 -9.95 0.25 3.97
C VAL A 78 -9.65 -0.81 5.01
N ARG A 79 -8.93 -1.86 4.59
CA ARG A 79 -8.49 -2.93 5.48
C ARG A 79 -7.09 -3.36 5.10
N CYS A 80 -6.22 -3.49 6.10
CA CYS A 80 -4.88 -4.05 5.95
C CYS A 80 -4.74 -5.33 6.79
N VAL A 81 -3.90 -6.25 6.33
CA VAL A 81 -3.56 -7.47 7.07
C VAL A 81 -2.05 -7.70 6.94
N PRO A 82 -1.27 -7.55 8.03
CA PRO A 82 -1.68 -7.05 9.34
C PRO A 82 -2.22 -5.62 9.31
N ALA A 83 -3.06 -5.27 10.30
CA ALA A 83 -3.79 -3.99 10.31
C ALA A 83 -2.85 -2.80 10.54
N ASP A 84 -2.11 -2.83 11.63
CA ASP A 84 -1.15 -1.81 12.06
C ASP A 84 -0.39 -2.34 13.29
N LEU A 85 0.39 -1.50 13.98
CA LEU A 85 1.16 -1.91 15.15
C LEU A 85 0.32 -2.25 16.40
N ASN A 86 -0.94 -1.81 16.49
CA ASN A 86 -1.78 -2.04 17.67
C ASN A 86 -2.20 -3.52 17.82
N ILE A 87 -1.88 -4.37 16.84
CA ILE A 87 -2.05 -5.83 16.98
C ILE A 87 -0.98 -6.48 17.87
N ILE A 88 0.12 -5.76 18.16
CA ILE A 88 1.24 -6.29 18.94
C ILE A 88 0.89 -6.23 20.44
N PRO A 89 0.90 -7.35 21.18
CA PRO A 89 0.59 -7.35 22.60
C PRO A 89 1.45 -6.35 23.40
N GLY A 90 0.80 -5.45 24.12
CA GLY A 90 1.46 -4.41 24.92
C GLY A 90 1.82 -3.13 24.15
N TYR A 91 1.57 -3.08 22.84
CA TYR A 91 1.72 -1.89 22.01
C TYR A 91 0.33 -1.37 21.63
N ASN A 92 -0.03 -0.19 22.11
CA ASN A 92 -1.37 0.38 21.88
C ASN A 92 -1.28 1.90 21.71
N GLY A 93 -2.25 2.47 21.00
CA GLY A 93 -2.39 3.91 20.82
C GLY A 93 -1.49 4.49 19.74
N ASP A 94 -0.88 3.63 18.92
CA ASP A 94 -0.17 4.06 17.72
C ASP A 94 -1.19 4.44 16.66
N ASP A 95 -1.05 5.63 16.08
CA ASP A 95 -2.03 6.19 15.16
C ASP A 95 -1.66 5.98 13.69
N ARG A 96 -0.65 5.15 13.41
CA ARG A 96 -0.26 4.75 12.05
C ARG A 96 -1.16 3.66 11.49
N THR A 97 -2.46 3.96 11.47
CA THR A 97 -3.56 3.05 11.17
C THR A 97 -3.91 3.04 9.67
N ALA A 98 -4.60 2.01 9.20
CA ALA A 98 -4.89 1.82 7.78
C ALA A 98 -5.67 2.98 7.12
N ASP A 99 -6.43 3.76 7.89
CA ASP A 99 -7.18 4.90 7.36
C ASP A 99 -6.28 6.06 6.89
N LYS A 100 -5.01 6.10 7.33
CA LYS A 100 -4.02 7.09 6.86
C LYS A 100 -3.70 6.94 5.38
N LEU A 101 -3.85 5.73 4.83
CA LEU A 101 -3.67 5.48 3.40
C LEU A 101 -4.57 6.35 2.51
N LEU A 102 -5.73 6.79 3.01
CA LEU A 102 -6.71 7.57 2.25
C LEU A 102 -7.02 8.93 2.88
N ASP A 103 -6.14 9.47 3.73
CA ASP A 103 -6.41 10.75 4.41
C ASP A 103 -6.09 11.99 3.56
N GLY A 104 -5.51 11.79 2.38
CA GLY A 104 -5.19 12.82 1.38
C GLY A 104 -3.90 13.58 1.64
N THR A 105 -3.14 13.24 2.69
CA THR A 105 -1.83 13.80 2.94
C THR A 105 -0.77 13.01 2.18
N ARG A 106 -0.28 13.60 1.10
CA ARG A 106 0.80 13.05 0.28
C ARG A 106 2.12 13.77 0.53
N VAL A 107 3.25 13.06 0.39
CA VAL A 107 4.62 13.61 0.54
C VAL A 107 4.79 14.33 1.89
N THR A 108 4.92 13.54 2.94
CA THR A 108 5.03 14.03 4.32
C THR A 108 6.17 13.33 5.06
N GLU A 109 6.67 13.97 6.11
CA GLU A 109 7.57 13.38 7.11
C GLU A 109 6.84 13.19 8.46
N ASP A 110 5.59 13.62 8.55
CA ASP A 110 4.73 13.46 9.73
C ASP A 110 4.15 12.04 9.75
N ASP A 111 4.55 11.24 10.73
CA ASP A 111 4.14 9.84 10.84
C ASP A 111 2.67 9.68 11.26
N HIS A 112 2.05 10.71 11.85
CA HIS A 112 0.61 10.76 12.11
C HIS A 112 -0.25 10.69 10.83
N HIS A 113 0.37 10.85 9.66
CA HIS A 113 -0.23 10.72 8.33
C HIS A 113 0.31 9.52 7.54
N MET A 114 0.89 8.52 8.21
CA MET A 114 1.42 7.32 7.56
C MET A 114 0.80 6.05 8.14
N TRP A 115 0.69 5.02 7.32
CA TRP A 115 0.36 3.68 7.78
C TRP A 115 1.62 2.86 8.02
N LEU A 116 1.65 2.09 9.10
CA LEU A 116 2.75 1.18 9.42
C LEU A 116 2.23 -0.14 9.99
N ALA A 117 2.72 -1.25 9.44
CA ALA A 117 2.33 -2.58 9.88
C ALA A 117 3.54 -3.53 9.97
N PRO A 118 3.44 -4.62 10.77
CA PRO A 118 4.48 -5.65 10.79
C PRO A 118 4.60 -6.37 9.43
N TRP A 119 5.81 -6.61 8.96
CA TRP A 119 6.07 -7.33 7.70
C TRP A 119 5.90 -8.84 7.83
N GLN A 120 6.41 -9.41 8.93
CA GLN A 120 6.29 -10.83 9.25
C GLN A 120 5.62 -10.96 10.60
N TYR A 121 4.29 -10.94 10.60
CA TYR A 121 3.53 -11.36 11.77
C TYR A 121 3.25 -12.87 11.67
N SER A 122 4.16 -13.67 12.22
CA SER A 122 3.87 -15.07 12.56
C SER A 122 3.20 -15.10 13.93
N GLY A 123 1.88 -14.88 13.94
CA GLY A 123 1.04 -15.16 15.11
C GLY A 123 0.79 -16.65 15.27
#